data_AF-A0A955E4E2-F1
#
_entry.id   AF-A0A955E4E2-F1
#
_cell.length_a   1.000
_cell.length_b   1.000
_cell.length_c   1.000
_cell.angle_alpha   90.00
_cell.angle_beta   90.00
_cell.angle_gamma   90.00
#
_symmetry.space_group_name_H-M   'P 1'
#
loop_
_entity.id
_entity.type
_entity.pdbx_description
1 polymer ?
#
loop_
_entity_poly.entity_id
_entity_poly.type
_entity_poly.pdbx_seq_one_letter_code
_entity_poly.pdbx_strand_id
1 'polypeptide(L)'
;MHACSKLVSVCSSLALVAASGLALAGDTGVRIATWNISNYSGGAQSLVTTAIFGEFEGRSMSPDLFIAQEFTSQSAVNAMLAILNSAPTSPGDYVAGPFNNGPDTDNAMFYRSSKLEYLGTAILPADPGTTGSPRDVNRYDLRLVGYEGEGATISIYSSHMKASSDSASQARRLVEAQKIRTDAEGLPVDRNILLGGDFNIQSSSQAAYQWLIGSQVNNNGRLADPINTPGNWNNNGAFRFVHTQDPSGAGGMDDRHDQLLMDLDLGDGQGMEYMGEFGLPYSTTTWNDLNHSYRSYGNDGTSYNVSMTTVGNTMVGVDIANALVLLASGGGHLPIVANLIVPGVIDADGSIDFGTIPAGMQSMPFSVGNAGDIALWGLDGINTINYTLETDAGMSVDAGFFSDEAGGAFNTHTVSIDATGLPFGTVISGEIRVISDDVDTPLLTIPVTAFVGGCSPADIAEPFGTLDVFDVFGFLDLFNAGDLGADWTDDGVLDVFDVFGFLDSFNAGCP
;
A
#
# COMPACT_ATOMS: atom_id res chain seq x y z
N MET A 1 -45.51 1.56 -7.50
CA MET A 1 -44.94 1.77 -6.14
C MET A 1 -44.46 0.42 -5.61
N HIS A 2 -43.66 -0.37 -6.34
CA HIS A 2 -42.20 -0.29 -6.52
C HIS A 2 -41.41 -0.24 -5.19
N ALA A 3 -41.30 -1.41 -4.58
CA ALA A 3 -40.19 -1.79 -3.73
C ALA A 3 -39.04 -2.25 -4.64
N CYS A 4 -37.88 -1.61 -4.53
CA CYS A 4 -36.63 -2.03 -5.15
C CYS A 4 -35.69 -2.40 -4.01
N SER A 5 -35.53 -3.71 -3.78
CA SER A 5 -34.53 -4.27 -2.89
C SER A 5 -33.19 -4.27 -3.62
N LYS A 6 -32.23 -3.48 -3.13
CA LYS A 6 -30.83 -3.57 -3.53
C LYS A 6 -30.28 -4.91 -3.03
N LEU A 7 -29.99 -5.82 -3.95
CA LEU A 7 -29.03 -6.90 -3.69
C LEU A 7 -27.64 -6.27 -3.67
N VAL A 8 -27.02 -6.27 -2.48
CA VAL A 8 -25.57 -6.18 -2.34
C VAL A 8 -25.04 -7.55 -2.78
N SER A 9 -24.44 -7.59 -3.97
CA SER A 9 -23.75 -8.77 -4.48
C SER A 9 -22.42 -8.85 -3.73
N VAL A 10 -22.32 -9.76 -2.76
CA VAL A 10 -21.06 -10.11 -2.12
C VAL A 10 -20.23 -10.84 -3.18
N CYS A 11 -19.34 -10.12 -3.88
CA CYS A 11 -18.25 -10.74 -4.62
C CYS A 11 -17.25 -11.28 -3.61
N SER A 12 -17.31 -12.59 -3.37
CA SER A 12 -16.22 -13.31 -2.73
C SER A 12 -15.12 -13.52 -3.77
N SER A 13 -14.25 -12.54 -3.93
CA SER A 13 -12.92 -12.73 -4.52
C SER A 13 -12.15 -13.65 -3.57
N LEU A 14 -11.96 -14.90 -4.00
CA LEU A 14 -11.08 -15.84 -3.33
C LEU A 14 -9.65 -15.43 -3.72
N ALA A 15 -9.10 -14.41 -3.06
CA ALA A 15 -7.68 -14.12 -3.12
C ALA A 15 -6.95 -15.32 -2.52
N LEU A 16 -6.39 -16.18 -3.38
CA LEU A 16 -5.51 -17.24 -2.95
C LEU A 16 -4.17 -16.60 -2.60
N VAL A 17 -4.11 -15.90 -1.45
CA VAL A 17 -2.87 -15.46 -0.85
C VAL A 17 -2.05 -16.73 -0.62
N ALA A 18 -1.02 -16.91 -1.43
CA ALA A 18 -0.02 -17.93 -1.16
C ALA A 18 0.60 -17.54 0.19
N ALA A 19 0.17 -18.24 1.25
CA ALA A 19 0.68 -18.08 2.60
C ALA A 19 2.13 -18.59 2.68
N SER A 20 3.07 -17.90 2.03
CA SER A 20 4.40 -17.71 2.58
C SER A 20 4.19 -17.01 3.90
N GLY A 21 4.61 -17.63 5.01
CA GLY A 21 4.34 -17.11 6.35
C GLY A 21 4.65 -15.62 6.41
N LEU A 22 3.69 -14.83 6.91
CA LEU A 22 3.83 -13.41 7.29
C LEU A 22 4.93 -13.30 8.36
N ALA A 23 6.16 -13.49 7.91
CA ALA A 23 7.35 -13.48 8.72
C ALA A 23 7.66 -12.02 9.05
N LEU A 24 8.28 -11.80 10.21
CA LEU A 24 8.85 -10.52 10.56
C LEU A 24 10.11 -10.18 9.72
N ALA A 25 10.13 -10.52 8.43
CA ALA A 25 11.14 -10.07 7.48
C ALA A 25 10.92 -8.59 7.16
N GLY A 26 12.00 -7.81 7.07
CA GLY A 26 11.97 -6.34 7.02
C GLY A 26 11.94 -5.71 5.63
N ASP A 27 11.86 -6.50 4.56
CA ASP A 27 12.10 -6.00 3.20
C ASP A 27 10.83 -5.81 2.36
N THR A 28 9.64 -6.02 2.95
CA THR A 28 8.36 -6.01 2.24
C THR A 28 7.46 -4.88 2.71
N GLY A 29 6.98 -4.05 1.78
CA GLY A 29 6.08 -2.94 2.04
C GLY A 29 6.71 -1.85 2.90
N VAL A 30 5.93 -1.28 3.83
CA VAL A 30 6.41 -0.32 4.84
C VAL A 30 6.28 -0.92 6.23
N ARG A 31 7.40 -1.15 6.90
CA ARG A 31 7.40 -1.58 8.30
C ARG A 31 7.32 -0.42 9.27
N ILE A 32 6.33 -0.45 10.15
CA ILE A 32 6.05 0.59 11.12
C ILE A 32 6.37 0.06 12.52
N ALA A 33 7.06 0.85 13.32
CA ALA A 33 7.24 0.62 14.74
C ALA A 33 6.75 1.82 15.56
N THR A 34 6.06 1.54 16.67
CA THR A 34 5.83 2.52 17.73
C THR A 34 6.40 2.05 19.05
N TRP A 35 7.09 2.93 19.79
CA TRP A 35 7.73 2.55 21.05
C TRP A 35 7.84 3.70 22.05
N ASN A 36 7.26 3.52 23.24
CA ASN A 36 7.69 4.26 24.43
C ASN A 36 9.02 3.68 24.95
N ILE A 37 10.12 4.40 24.71
CA ILE A 37 11.48 3.96 25.04
C ILE A 37 11.97 4.47 26.41
N SER A 38 11.06 4.97 27.26
CA SER A 38 11.33 5.28 28.68
C SER A 38 12.41 6.37 28.91
N ASN A 39 12.00 7.64 28.81
CA ASN A 39 12.84 8.82 29.05
C ASN A 39 14.18 8.81 28.31
N TYR A 40 14.15 8.52 27.01
CA TYR A 40 15.37 8.41 26.21
C TYR A 40 16.11 9.75 26.10
N SER A 41 17.40 9.70 26.45
CA SER A 41 18.29 10.86 26.55
C SER A 41 19.56 10.75 25.68
N GLY A 42 19.61 9.78 24.76
CA GLY A 42 20.70 9.62 23.78
C GLY A 42 21.79 8.61 24.14
N GLY A 43 21.50 7.65 25.02
CA GLY A 43 22.44 6.61 25.47
C GLY A 43 22.15 5.21 24.91
N ALA A 44 22.73 4.20 25.57
CA ALA A 44 22.44 2.77 25.36
C ALA A 44 22.60 2.25 23.91
N GLN A 45 23.52 2.83 23.13
CA GLN A 45 23.71 2.53 21.71
C GLN A 45 23.72 1.04 21.38
N SER A 46 24.49 0.22 22.10
CA SER A 46 24.53 -1.23 21.85
C SER A 46 23.18 -1.90 22.06
N LEU A 47 22.45 -1.54 23.12
CA LEU A 47 21.15 -2.12 23.41
C LEU A 47 20.11 -1.68 22.38
N VAL A 48 20.08 -0.39 22.04
CA VAL A 48 19.16 0.15 21.02
C VAL A 48 19.45 -0.49 19.65
N THR A 49 20.72 -0.63 19.29
CA THR A 49 21.12 -1.31 18.05
C THR A 49 20.63 -2.75 18.03
N THR A 50 20.84 -3.51 19.11
CA THR A 50 20.38 -4.91 19.21
C THR A 50 18.86 -5.01 19.22
N ALA A 51 18.15 -4.10 19.89
CA ALA A 51 16.70 -4.11 19.96
C ALA A 51 16.03 -3.82 18.61
N ILE A 52 16.57 -2.86 17.84
CA ILE A 52 15.97 -2.42 16.58
C ILE A 52 16.43 -3.30 15.40
N PHE A 53 17.73 -3.61 15.32
CA PHE A 53 18.34 -4.24 14.14
C PHE A 53 18.88 -5.64 14.39
N GLY A 54 18.76 -6.16 15.62
CA GLY A 54 19.05 -7.56 15.90
C GLY A 54 18.13 -8.47 15.09
N GLU A 55 18.63 -9.65 14.72
CA GLU A 55 17.87 -10.64 13.98
C GLU A 55 17.81 -11.97 14.74
N PHE A 56 16.64 -12.58 14.77
CA PHE A 56 16.44 -13.93 15.28
C PHE A 56 15.56 -14.73 14.34
N GLU A 57 16.12 -15.77 13.70
CA GLU A 57 15.42 -16.61 12.73
C GLU A 57 14.74 -15.80 11.60
N GLY A 58 15.46 -14.83 11.01
CA GLY A 58 14.94 -13.96 9.95
C GLY A 58 14.01 -12.83 10.44
N ARG A 59 13.82 -12.70 11.76
CA ARG A 59 12.90 -11.72 12.36
C ARG A 59 13.67 -10.57 12.98
N SER A 60 13.30 -9.34 12.62
CA SER A 60 13.89 -8.11 13.14
C SER A 60 12.84 -7.01 13.26
N MET A 61 13.05 -6.03 14.14
CA MET A 61 12.17 -4.86 14.22
C MET A 61 12.37 -3.95 13.01
N SER A 62 13.61 -3.75 12.54
CA SER A 62 14.04 -2.98 11.34
C SER A 62 12.94 -2.12 10.69
N PRO A 63 12.52 -1.01 11.33
CA PRO A 63 11.38 -0.24 10.86
C PRO A 63 11.76 0.67 9.69
N ASP A 64 10.87 0.81 8.72
CA ASP A 64 10.96 1.86 7.70
C ASP A 64 10.42 3.21 8.24
N LEU A 65 9.44 3.14 9.15
CA LEU A 65 8.88 4.26 9.90
C LEU A 65 8.89 3.92 11.41
N PHE A 66 9.53 4.78 12.20
CA PHE A 66 9.62 4.62 13.64
C PHE A 66 9.12 5.87 14.35
N ILE A 67 7.98 5.76 15.02
CA ILE A 67 7.47 6.79 15.94
C ILE A 67 7.76 6.37 17.37
N ALA A 68 8.22 7.29 18.20
CA ALA A 68 8.68 6.96 19.53
C ALA A 68 8.29 8.02 20.55
N GLN A 69 8.00 7.57 21.75
CA GLN A 69 7.57 8.39 22.87
C GLN A 69 8.67 8.48 23.92
N GLU A 70 8.56 9.49 24.79
CA GLU A 70 9.48 9.80 25.88
C GLU A 70 10.90 10.22 25.47
N PHE A 71 11.02 10.96 24.36
CA PHE A 71 12.27 11.63 24.02
C PHE A 71 12.42 12.91 24.85
N THR A 72 13.60 13.10 25.43
CA THR A 72 13.85 14.20 26.39
C THR A 72 14.51 15.44 25.78
N SER A 73 14.99 15.35 24.53
CA SER A 73 15.63 16.48 23.83
C SER A 73 15.93 16.18 22.36
N GLN A 74 16.19 17.24 21.58
CA GLN A 74 16.74 17.11 20.22
C GLN A 74 18.07 16.33 20.19
N SER A 75 18.90 16.44 21.23
CA SER A 75 20.16 15.67 21.31
C SER A 75 19.89 14.16 21.39
N ALA A 76 18.82 13.75 22.08
CA ALA A 76 18.38 12.35 22.12
C ALA A 76 17.90 11.89 20.74
N VAL A 77 17.13 12.72 20.02
CA VAL A 77 16.73 12.44 18.62
C VAL A 77 17.96 12.25 17.73
N ASN A 78 18.94 13.15 17.82
CA ASN A 78 20.17 13.07 17.01
C ASN A 78 20.98 11.81 17.34
N ALA A 79 21.03 11.40 18.61
CA ALA A 79 21.70 10.16 19.02
C ALA A 79 20.99 8.92 18.49
N MET A 80 19.65 8.87 18.55
CA MET A 80 18.87 7.79 17.96
C MET A 80 19.08 7.73 16.45
N LEU A 81 19.00 8.86 15.74
CA LEU A 81 19.26 8.94 14.30
C LEU A 81 20.65 8.42 13.92
N ALA A 82 21.67 8.74 14.73
CA ALA A 82 23.02 8.23 14.52
C ALA A 82 23.09 6.70 14.67
N ILE A 83 22.35 6.13 15.64
CA ILE A 83 22.24 4.66 15.80
C ILE A 83 21.53 4.06 14.59
N LEU A 84 20.37 4.62 14.21
CA LEU A 84 19.60 4.18 13.05
C LEU A 84 20.43 4.17 11.78
N ASN A 85 21.33 5.14 11.58
CA ASN A 85 22.16 5.21 10.36
C ASN A 85 23.51 4.49 10.44
N SER A 86 23.93 3.99 11.60
CA SER A 86 25.25 3.33 11.78
C SER A 86 25.17 1.87 12.19
N ALA A 87 23.99 1.34 12.48
CA ALA A 87 23.79 -0.06 12.80
C ALA A 87 24.23 -0.97 11.63
N PRO A 88 24.87 -2.13 11.88
CA PRO A 88 25.46 -2.95 10.82
C PRO A 88 24.53 -3.42 9.70
N THR A 89 23.25 -3.67 10.02
CA THR A 89 22.20 -4.10 9.07
C THR A 89 21.26 -2.97 8.70
N SER A 90 21.55 -1.74 9.13
CA SER A 90 20.77 -0.59 8.72
C SER A 90 21.04 -0.22 7.26
N PRO A 91 20.00 0.18 6.51
CA PRO A 91 20.15 0.78 5.19
C PRO A 91 20.90 2.13 5.18
N GLY A 92 20.99 2.82 6.31
CA GLY A 92 21.78 4.05 6.46
C GLY A 92 21.16 5.32 5.86
N ASP A 93 19.85 5.29 5.56
CA ASP A 93 19.09 6.35 4.89
C ASP A 93 17.95 6.92 5.76
N TYR A 94 18.04 6.78 7.08
CA TYR A 94 17.06 7.35 7.99
C TYR A 94 17.19 8.86 8.07
N VAL A 95 16.03 9.52 8.15
CA VAL A 95 15.86 10.94 8.43
C VAL A 95 14.96 11.08 9.66
N ALA A 96 15.27 12.06 10.52
CA ALA A 96 14.39 12.40 11.64
C ALA A 96 13.39 13.49 11.21
N GLY A 97 12.12 13.32 11.57
CA GLY A 97 11.12 14.37 11.47
C GLY A 97 11.41 15.53 12.44
N PRO A 98 10.75 16.70 12.29
CA PRO A 98 10.90 17.80 13.22
C PRO A 98 10.54 17.38 14.65
N PHE A 99 11.41 17.72 15.61
CA PHE A 99 11.16 17.46 17.02
C PHE A 99 10.72 18.76 17.71
N ASN A 100 9.60 18.67 18.43
CA ASN A 100 9.09 19.75 19.26
C ASN A 100 9.32 19.39 20.72
N ASN A 101 10.06 20.24 21.44
CA ASN A 101 10.33 20.06 22.86
C ASN A 101 9.24 20.75 23.69
N GLY A 102 8.09 20.09 23.79
CA GLY A 102 6.89 20.57 24.47
C GLY A 102 6.91 20.29 25.98
N PRO A 103 5.73 20.31 26.63
CA PRO A 103 5.59 19.95 28.03
C PRO A 103 5.86 18.45 28.29
N ASP A 104 6.51 18.14 29.42
CA ASP A 104 6.87 16.78 29.85
C ASP A 104 7.92 16.13 28.93
N THR A 105 7.63 14.98 28.35
CA THR A 105 8.49 14.28 27.39
C THR A 105 7.79 14.19 26.04
N ASP A 106 8.56 14.16 24.96
CA ASP A 106 8.06 14.41 23.62
C ASP A 106 8.11 13.20 22.70
N ASN A 107 7.48 13.37 21.53
CA ASN A 107 7.43 12.38 20.46
C ASN A 107 8.54 12.65 19.44
N ALA A 108 9.21 11.60 18.99
CA ALA A 108 10.14 11.64 17.86
C ALA A 108 9.63 10.75 16.72
N MET A 109 10.02 11.07 15.48
CA MET A 109 9.73 10.25 14.31
C MET A 109 11.00 10.13 13.47
N PHE A 110 11.24 8.91 12.97
CA PHE A 110 12.32 8.59 12.05
C PHE A 110 11.74 7.79 10.89
N TYR A 111 12.19 8.06 9.67
CA TYR A 111 11.72 7.36 8.48
C TYR A 111 12.87 7.13 7.50
N ARG A 112 12.78 6.09 6.67
CA ARG A 112 13.71 5.86 5.57
C ARG A 112 13.36 6.74 4.38
N SER A 113 14.28 7.63 3.98
CA SER A 113 14.03 8.56 2.87
C SER A 113 14.01 7.89 1.49
N SER A 114 14.43 6.63 1.39
CA SER A 114 14.29 5.85 0.16
C SER A 114 12.88 5.32 -0.07
N LYS A 115 12.05 5.23 0.99
CA LYS A 115 10.67 4.73 0.93
C LYS A 115 9.63 5.81 1.20
N LEU A 116 9.94 6.80 2.04
CA LEU A 116 8.97 7.79 2.49
C LEU A 116 9.49 9.22 2.24
N GLU A 117 8.63 10.07 1.69
CA GLU A 117 8.82 11.50 1.55
C GLU A 117 8.09 12.25 2.68
N TYR A 118 8.76 13.21 3.31
CA TYR A 118 8.16 14.06 4.33
C TYR A 118 7.44 15.26 3.73
N LEU A 119 6.14 15.39 4.01
CA LEU A 119 5.31 16.49 3.51
C LEU A 119 5.06 17.59 4.54
N GLY A 120 4.95 17.24 5.82
CA GLY A 120 4.62 18.23 6.85
C GLY A 120 4.41 17.66 8.24
N THR A 121 4.17 18.57 9.19
CA THR A 121 3.81 18.21 10.56
C THR A 121 2.77 19.17 11.12
N ALA A 122 1.90 18.65 11.97
CA ALA A 122 1.02 19.42 12.82
C ALA A 122 1.27 19.04 14.28
N ILE A 123 1.21 20.04 15.16
CA ILE A 123 1.33 19.84 16.61
C ILE A 123 -0.03 20.12 17.21
N LEU A 124 -0.61 19.12 17.86
CA LEU A 124 -1.81 19.26 18.67
C LEU A 124 -1.35 19.57 20.10
N PRO A 125 -1.45 20.83 20.55
CA PRO A 125 -0.81 21.26 21.78
C PRO A 125 -1.43 20.61 23.02
N ALA A 126 -0.57 20.35 24.00
CA ALA A 126 -0.93 19.98 25.34
C ALA A 126 -1.89 20.99 25.97
N ASP A 127 -2.69 20.53 26.92
CA ASP A 127 -3.40 21.38 27.88
C ASP A 127 -2.99 20.95 29.30
N PRO A 128 -1.77 21.31 29.72
CA PRO A 128 -1.17 20.78 30.94
C PRO A 128 -1.93 21.27 32.17
N GLY A 129 -2.30 20.33 33.03
CA GLY A 129 -3.09 20.61 34.23
C GLY A 129 -3.71 19.34 34.78
N THR A 130 -4.86 19.48 35.44
CA THR A 130 -5.61 18.34 36.02
C THR A 130 -6.73 17.82 35.12
N THR A 131 -7.05 18.52 34.02
CA THR A 131 -8.20 18.21 33.15
C THR A 131 -7.85 18.00 31.68
N GLY A 132 -6.71 18.50 31.19
CA GLY A 132 -6.30 18.39 29.79
C GLY A 132 -5.19 17.37 29.52
N SER A 133 -4.83 17.21 28.24
CA SER A 133 -3.74 16.34 27.80
C SER A 133 -2.39 16.85 28.31
N PRO A 134 -1.54 16.01 28.93
CA PRO A 134 -0.29 16.47 29.53
C PRO A 134 0.78 16.86 28.50
N ARG A 135 0.69 16.33 27.28
CA ARG A 135 1.75 16.34 26.26
C ARG A 135 1.20 16.80 24.92
N ASP A 136 2.12 17.30 24.09
CA ASP A 136 1.84 17.58 22.69
C ASP A 136 1.69 16.26 21.93
N VAL A 137 0.74 16.20 21.00
CA VAL A 137 0.63 15.10 20.03
C VAL A 137 1.18 15.61 18.70
N ASN A 138 2.16 14.90 18.15
CA ASN A 138 2.71 15.24 16.84
C ASN A 138 2.02 14.40 15.76
N ARG A 139 1.54 15.06 14.71
CA ARG A 139 1.15 14.46 13.43
C ARG A 139 2.27 14.69 12.42
N TYR A 140 2.69 13.65 11.72
CA TYR A 140 3.62 13.73 10.60
C TYR A 140 2.93 13.23 9.34
N ASP A 141 2.98 14.02 8.28
CA ASP A 141 2.37 13.66 7.00
C ASP A 141 3.50 13.15 6.10
N LEU A 142 3.42 11.88 5.68
CA LEU A 142 4.41 11.21 4.83
C LEU A 142 3.74 10.68 3.56
N ARG A 143 4.47 10.61 2.45
CA ARG A 143 4.04 9.98 1.20
C ARG A 143 4.98 8.86 0.80
N LEU A 144 4.45 7.82 0.17
CA LEU A 144 5.27 6.77 -0.43
C LEU A 144 6.11 7.32 -1.59
N VAL A 145 7.40 6.98 -1.64
CA VAL A 145 8.28 7.33 -2.76
C VAL A 145 7.80 6.62 -4.03
N GLY A 146 7.69 7.35 -5.14
CA GLY A 146 7.22 6.81 -6.42
C GLY A 146 5.71 6.88 -6.61
N TYR A 147 4.97 7.43 -5.63
CA TYR A 147 3.54 7.70 -5.72
C TYR A 147 3.26 9.19 -5.58
N GLU A 148 2.11 9.61 -6.08
CA GLU A 148 1.58 10.95 -5.98
C GLU A 148 0.29 10.95 -5.13
N GLY A 149 -0.40 12.09 -5.06
CA GLY A 149 -1.77 12.11 -4.52
C GLY A 149 -1.93 11.86 -3.00
N GLU A 150 -3.19 11.78 -2.58
CA GLU A 150 -3.60 11.60 -1.18
C GLU A 150 -3.73 10.12 -0.79
N GLY A 151 -4.14 9.25 -1.72
CA GLY A 151 -4.29 7.81 -1.51
C GLY A 151 -2.99 7.07 -1.16
N ALA A 152 -1.83 7.64 -1.52
CA ALA A 152 -0.51 7.17 -1.11
C ALA A 152 0.12 8.00 0.03
N THR A 153 -0.63 8.94 0.60
CA THR A 153 -0.20 9.79 1.73
C THR A 153 -0.80 9.26 3.03
N ILE A 154 0.00 9.25 4.10
CA ILE A 154 -0.40 8.81 5.44
C ILE A 154 -0.08 9.89 6.49
N SER A 155 -1.07 10.19 7.33
CA SER A 155 -0.94 11.06 8.51
C SER A 155 -0.72 10.23 9.77
N ILE A 156 0.46 10.35 10.35
CA ILE A 156 0.90 9.53 11.48
C ILE A 156 0.89 10.36 12.76
N TYR A 157 -0.02 10.04 13.66
CA TYR A 157 -0.08 10.60 15.01
C TYR A 157 0.74 9.77 15.98
N SER A 158 1.65 10.41 16.71
CA SER A 158 2.35 9.82 17.86
C SER A 158 1.78 10.39 19.16
N SER A 159 1.19 9.53 19.99
CA SER A 159 0.54 9.93 21.25
C SER A 159 1.18 9.22 22.45
N HIS A 160 1.32 9.97 23.55
CA HIS A 160 1.69 9.44 24.85
C HIS A 160 0.67 9.94 25.87
N MET A 161 -0.44 9.23 25.99
CA MET A 161 -1.58 9.72 26.76
C MET A 161 -1.31 9.66 28.27
N LYS A 162 -2.13 10.40 29.03
CA LYS A 162 -2.01 10.47 30.50
C LYS A 162 -2.04 9.07 31.15
N ALA A 163 -0.98 8.73 31.89
CA ALA A 163 -0.87 7.53 32.72
C ALA A 163 -1.81 7.53 33.95
N SER A 164 -1.83 6.42 34.71
CA SER A 164 -2.72 6.13 35.86
C SER A 164 -4.10 5.58 35.50
N SER A 165 -4.63 4.76 36.42
CA SER A 165 -5.93 4.08 36.33
C SER A 165 -7.10 4.89 36.89
N ASP A 166 -6.83 6.00 37.59
CA ASP A 166 -7.87 6.85 38.18
C ASP A 166 -8.78 7.52 37.13
N SER A 167 -10.00 7.87 37.54
CA SER A 167 -11.02 8.43 36.64
C SER A 167 -10.67 9.81 36.08
N ALA A 168 -9.87 10.61 36.80
CA ALA A 168 -9.43 11.91 36.31
C ALA A 168 -8.43 11.73 35.16
N SER A 169 -7.50 10.79 35.29
CA SER A 169 -6.56 10.42 34.25
C SER A 169 -7.28 9.85 33.01
N GLN A 170 -8.29 8.99 33.20
CA GLN A 170 -9.17 8.51 32.11
C GLN A 170 -9.87 9.66 31.37
N ALA A 171 -10.41 10.65 32.09
CA ALA A 171 -11.06 11.82 31.48
C ALA A 171 -10.09 12.68 30.66
N ARG A 172 -8.83 12.78 31.09
CA ARG A 172 -7.78 13.50 30.35
C ARG A 172 -7.40 12.81 29.05
N ARG A 173 -7.38 11.46 29.03
CA ARG A 173 -7.17 10.69 27.79
C ARG A 173 -8.28 10.95 26.78
N LEU A 174 -9.53 11.13 27.23
CA LEU A 174 -10.65 11.46 26.35
C LEU A 174 -10.44 12.83 25.66
N VAL A 175 -9.93 13.83 26.39
CA VAL A 175 -9.61 15.14 25.80
C VAL A 175 -8.56 15.02 24.70
N GLU A 176 -7.54 14.20 24.90
CA GLU A 176 -6.51 13.94 23.88
C GLU A 176 -7.07 13.21 22.66
N ALA A 177 -7.86 12.14 22.87
CA ALA A 177 -8.55 11.42 21.81
C ALA A 177 -9.49 12.31 20.99
N GLN A 178 -10.16 13.25 21.65
CA GLN A 178 -11.00 14.28 21.01
C GLN A 178 -10.18 15.19 20.10
N LYS A 179 -9.05 15.71 20.58
CA LYS A 179 -8.16 16.55 19.77
C LYS A 179 -7.65 15.81 18.54
N ILE A 180 -7.16 14.58 18.70
CA ILE A 180 -6.67 13.75 17.59
C ILE A 180 -7.77 13.56 16.56
N ARG A 181 -8.95 13.09 16.98
CA ARG A 181 -10.03 12.81 16.05
C ARG A 181 -10.55 14.07 15.35
N THR A 182 -10.65 15.20 16.04
CA THR A 182 -11.05 16.47 15.42
C THR A 182 -10.06 16.95 14.36
N ASP A 183 -8.76 16.78 14.59
CA ASP A 183 -7.74 17.11 13.59
C ASP A 183 -7.81 16.16 12.39
N ALA A 184 -7.92 14.85 12.65
CA ALA A 184 -8.03 13.81 11.63
C ALA A 184 -9.30 13.96 10.75
N GLU A 185 -10.41 14.39 11.35
CA GLU A 185 -11.67 14.68 10.64
C GLU A 185 -11.58 15.84 9.65
N GLY A 186 -10.52 16.66 9.73
CA GLY A 186 -10.24 17.78 8.82
C GLY A 186 -9.17 17.50 7.77
N LEU A 187 -8.61 16.29 7.73
CA LEU A 187 -7.66 15.87 6.69
C LEU A 187 -8.35 15.74 5.33
N PRO A 188 -7.60 15.84 4.21
CA PRO A 188 -8.12 15.53 2.89
C PRO A 188 -8.76 14.15 2.80
N VAL A 189 -9.70 14.02 1.87
CA VAL A 189 -10.30 12.74 1.49
C VAL A 189 -9.21 11.83 0.92
N ASP A 190 -9.37 10.52 1.10
CA ASP A 190 -8.44 9.45 0.68
C ASP A 190 -7.09 9.45 1.41
N ARG A 191 -6.85 10.38 2.33
CA ARG A 191 -5.62 10.38 3.12
C ARG A 191 -5.69 9.34 4.22
N ASN A 192 -4.73 8.41 4.21
CA ASN A 192 -4.62 7.40 5.24
C ASN A 192 -4.20 8.01 6.60
N ILE A 193 -4.60 7.38 7.70
CA ILE A 193 -4.39 7.83 9.06
C ILE A 193 -3.94 6.66 9.92
N LEU A 194 -2.87 6.89 10.65
CA LEU A 194 -2.35 5.98 11.65
C LEU A 194 -2.13 6.71 12.97
N LEU A 195 -2.54 6.12 14.07
CA LEU A 195 -2.29 6.60 15.42
C LEU A 195 -1.53 5.52 16.21
N GLY A 196 -0.30 5.84 16.62
CA GLY A 196 0.53 4.96 17.41
C GLY A 196 1.02 5.57 18.71
N GLY A 197 1.28 4.71 19.70
CA GLY A 197 2.00 5.08 20.91
C GLY A 197 1.44 4.46 22.18
N ASP A 198 1.96 4.93 23.31
CA ASP A 198 1.50 4.56 24.64
C ASP A 198 0.21 5.32 24.99
N PHE A 199 -0.93 4.63 24.90
CA PHE A 199 -2.21 5.24 25.23
C PHE A 199 -2.53 5.16 26.72
N ASN A 200 -1.79 4.40 27.53
CA ASN A 200 -2.14 4.15 28.94
C ASN A 200 -3.62 3.73 29.16
N ILE A 201 -4.25 3.15 28.13
CA ILE A 201 -5.64 2.65 28.17
C ILE A 201 -5.60 1.17 28.57
N GLN A 202 -6.42 0.82 29.55
CA GLN A 202 -6.45 -0.54 30.14
C GLN A 202 -7.61 -1.41 29.64
N SER A 203 -8.55 -0.80 28.91
CA SER A 203 -9.73 -1.49 28.40
C SER A 203 -10.28 -0.75 27.18
N SER A 204 -10.75 -1.50 26.19
CA SER A 204 -11.45 -0.94 25.03
C SER A 204 -12.75 -0.20 25.41
N SER A 205 -13.28 -0.41 26.62
CA SER A 205 -14.48 0.28 27.12
C SER A 205 -14.23 1.70 27.62
N GLN A 206 -12.96 2.13 27.77
CA GLN A 206 -12.65 3.50 28.20
C GLN A 206 -13.12 4.51 27.16
N ALA A 207 -13.65 5.64 27.62
CA ALA A 207 -14.24 6.67 26.77
C ALA A 207 -13.27 7.19 25.70
N ALA A 208 -11.97 7.32 26.02
CA ALA A 208 -10.95 7.72 25.06
C ALA A 208 -10.84 6.75 23.88
N TYR A 209 -10.79 5.44 24.16
CA TYR A 209 -10.73 4.41 23.12
C TYR A 209 -12.00 4.42 22.26
N GLN A 210 -13.17 4.44 22.91
CA GLN A 210 -14.46 4.51 22.22
C GLN A 210 -14.60 5.78 21.38
N TRP A 211 -13.98 6.90 21.79
CA TRP A 211 -13.95 8.11 21.00
C TRP A 211 -13.14 7.96 19.72
N LEU A 212 -12.00 7.26 19.76
CA LEU A 212 -11.18 7.02 18.57
C LEU A 212 -11.88 6.10 17.57
N ILE A 213 -12.49 5.00 18.06
CA ILE A 213 -13.02 3.95 17.18
C ILE A 213 -14.52 4.03 16.87
N GLY A 214 -15.26 4.86 17.61
CA GLY A 214 -16.72 4.96 17.49
C GLY A 214 -17.17 5.56 16.17
N SER A 215 -18.36 5.21 15.70
CA SER A 215 -18.96 5.92 14.55
C SER A 215 -19.55 7.26 15.01
N GLN A 216 -19.28 8.33 14.26
CA GLN A 216 -19.82 9.68 14.45
C GLN A 216 -20.43 10.21 13.14
N VAL A 217 -20.97 11.43 13.16
CA VAL A 217 -21.55 12.06 11.95
C VAL A 217 -20.46 12.30 10.89
N ASN A 218 -19.29 12.78 11.31
CA ASN A 218 -18.08 12.77 10.49
C ASN A 218 -17.23 11.56 10.90
N ASN A 219 -16.87 10.71 9.94
CA ASN A 219 -16.05 9.52 10.19
C ASN A 219 -14.69 9.57 9.50
N ASN A 220 -14.31 10.70 8.90
CA ASN A 220 -13.03 10.83 8.20
C ASN A 220 -11.82 10.58 9.14
N GLY A 221 -11.96 10.89 10.44
CA GLY A 221 -10.94 10.60 11.46
C GLY A 221 -11.23 9.37 12.32
N ARG A 222 -12.13 8.48 11.88
CA ARG A 222 -12.47 7.28 12.64
C ARG A 222 -11.39 6.23 12.46
N LEU A 223 -10.93 5.66 13.57
CA LEU A 223 -9.95 4.60 13.56
C LEU A 223 -10.56 3.23 13.89
N ALA A 224 -9.77 2.18 13.71
CA ALA A 224 -10.03 0.83 14.13
C ALA A 224 -8.74 0.19 14.67
N ASP A 225 -8.92 -0.85 15.48
CA ASP A 225 -7.84 -1.73 15.89
C ASP A 225 -7.69 -2.82 14.82
N PRO A 226 -6.59 -2.85 14.04
CA PRO A 226 -6.44 -3.74 12.91
C PRO A 226 -6.50 -5.22 13.33
N ILE A 227 -6.17 -5.52 14.59
CA ILE A 227 -6.21 -6.87 15.17
C ILE A 227 -7.44 -7.13 16.04
N ASN A 228 -8.45 -6.24 15.97
CA ASN A 228 -9.75 -6.33 16.63
C ASN A 228 -9.72 -7.06 17.98
N THR A 229 -8.97 -6.52 18.94
CA THR A 229 -8.74 -7.14 20.25
C THR A 229 -9.42 -6.34 21.37
N PRO A 230 -10.76 -6.15 21.35
CA PRO A 230 -11.46 -5.43 22.41
C PRO A 230 -11.52 -6.26 23.70
N GLY A 231 -11.51 -5.58 24.84
CA GLY A 231 -11.71 -6.20 26.14
C GLY A 231 -11.09 -5.41 27.28
N ASN A 232 -10.95 -6.08 28.43
CA ASN A 232 -10.23 -5.57 29.59
C ASN A 232 -8.83 -6.19 29.56
N TRP A 233 -7.83 -5.40 29.16
CA TRP A 233 -6.46 -5.86 28.95
C TRP A 233 -5.69 -5.96 30.26
N ASN A 234 -5.90 -5.01 31.17
CA ASN A 234 -5.20 -4.98 32.46
C ASN A 234 -5.35 -6.28 33.23
N ASN A 235 -4.21 -6.81 33.65
CA ASN A 235 -4.06 -7.99 34.47
C ASN A 235 -4.90 -9.17 33.95
N ASN A 236 -4.92 -9.36 32.63
CA ASN A 236 -5.74 -10.40 32.00
C ASN A 236 -4.93 -11.28 31.04
N GLY A 237 -4.57 -12.49 31.50
CA GLY A 237 -3.78 -13.45 30.73
C GLY A 237 -4.41 -13.92 29.41
N ALA A 238 -5.70 -13.63 29.15
CA ALA A 238 -6.31 -13.86 27.84
C ALA A 238 -5.71 -12.96 26.74
N PHE A 239 -5.18 -11.79 27.12
CA PHE A 239 -4.55 -10.81 26.23
C PHE A 239 -3.02 -10.83 26.28
N ARG A 240 -2.42 -11.85 26.92
CA ARG A 240 -0.97 -11.93 27.15
C ARG A 240 -0.10 -11.82 25.91
N PHE A 241 -0.59 -12.12 24.71
CA PHE A 241 0.17 -12.00 23.46
C PHE A 241 0.21 -10.57 22.89
N VAL A 242 -0.65 -9.67 23.40
CA VAL A 242 -0.70 -8.27 22.98
C VAL A 242 -0.33 -7.31 24.10
N HIS A 243 0.10 -7.80 25.27
CA HIS A 243 0.62 -6.95 26.34
C HIS A 243 1.95 -6.30 25.94
N THR A 244 2.20 -5.11 26.48
CA THR A 244 3.37 -4.28 26.21
C THR A 244 3.99 -3.66 27.45
N GLN A 245 3.29 -3.63 28.59
CA GLN A 245 3.79 -2.97 29.79
C GLN A 245 4.90 -3.77 30.49
N ASP A 246 5.91 -3.05 30.97
CA ASP A 246 7.00 -3.44 31.87
C ASP A 246 7.56 -4.86 31.69
N PRO A 247 8.39 -5.09 30.65
CA PRO A 247 9.12 -6.33 30.50
C PRO A 247 10.20 -6.53 31.57
N SER A 248 10.50 -5.54 32.42
CA SER A 248 11.58 -5.59 33.40
C SER A 248 11.15 -6.11 34.78
N GLY A 249 9.92 -5.86 35.20
CA GLY A 249 9.44 -6.06 36.58
C GLY A 249 8.60 -7.32 36.82
N ALA A 250 8.67 -7.84 38.05
CA ALA A 250 7.76 -8.89 38.53
C ALA A 250 6.36 -8.28 38.77
N GLY A 251 5.43 -8.57 37.87
CA GLY A 251 4.10 -7.98 37.82
C GLY A 251 3.82 -7.16 36.54
N GLY A 252 4.79 -7.04 35.63
CA GLY A 252 4.79 -6.04 34.57
C GLY A 252 4.10 -6.38 33.25
N MET A 253 4.32 -7.55 32.64
CA MET A 253 3.75 -7.91 31.32
C MET A 253 2.25 -8.27 31.38
N ASP A 254 1.41 -7.34 31.81
CA ASP A 254 0.00 -7.58 32.15
C ASP A 254 -1.01 -6.57 31.55
N ASP A 255 -0.54 -5.63 30.73
CA ASP A 255 -1.35 -4.56 30.13
C ASP A 255 -1.01 -4.32 28.64
N ARG A 256 -2.01 -3.93 27.84
CA ARG A 256 -1.84 -3.46 26.44
C ARG A 256 -1.92 -1.94 26.40
N HIS A 257 -0.85 -1.27 26.78
CA HIS A 257 -0.81 0.20 26.78
C HIS A 257 -0.50 0.75 25.39
N ASP A 258 0.41 0.09 24.68
CA ASP A 258 0.90 0.53 23.38
C ASP A 258 0.10 -0.10 22.25
N GLN A 259 -0.35 0.74 21.33
CA GLN A 259 -1.28 0.37 20.27
C GLN A 259 -0.91 1.06 18.96
N LEU A 260 -1.23 0.41 17.84
CA LEU A 260 -1.33 1.02 16.52
C LEU A 260 -2.79 0.90 16.09
N LEU A 261 -3.47 2.04 15.97
CA LEU A 261 -4.79 2.14 15.37
C LEU A 261 -4.66 2.75 13.97
N MET A 262 -5.51 2.29 13.06
CA MET A 262 -5.47 2.64 11.64
C MET A 262 -6.86 3.12 11.24
N ASP A 263 -7.00 3.94 10.21
CA ASP A 263 -8.33 4.17 9.63
C ASP A 263 -8.91 2.88 9.03
N LEU A 264 -10.12 3.00 8.51
CA LEU A 264 -10.84 1.87 7.92
C LEU A 264 -10.46 1.60 6.47
N ASP A 265 -9.81 2.55 5.80
CA ASP A 265 -9.46 2.47 4.39
C ASP A 265 -8.20 1.61 4.22
N LEU A 266 -7.31 1.56 5.23
CA LEU A 266 -6.20 0.59 5.36
C LEU A 266 -6.64 -0.88 5.59
N GLY A 267 -7.89 -1.22 5.30
CA GLY A 267 -8.46 -2.54 5.51
C GLY A 267 -9.66 -2.85 4.60
N ASP A 268 -9.78 -2.15 3.47
CA ASP A 268 -10.93 -2.23 2.56
C ASP A 268 -10.66 -3.10 1.31
N GLY A 269 -9.39 -3.47 1.11
CA GLY A 269 -8.86 -4.29 0.03
C GLY A 269 -8.30 -3.49 -1.16
N GLN A 270 -8.18 -2.16 -1.08
CA GLN A 270 -7.73 -1.29 -2.18
C GLN A 270 -6.64 -0.32 -1.74
N GLY A 271 -5.80 0.10 -2.68
CA GLY A 271 -4.76 1.10 -2.39
C GLY A 271 -3.76 0.64 -1.34
N MET A 272 -3.43 1.53 -0.40
CA MET A 272 -2.52 1.24 0.72
C MET A 272 -3.27 0.39 1.76
N GLU A 273 -2.66 -0.69 2.22
CA GLU A 273 -3.37 -1.68 3.03
C GLU A 273 -2.56 -2.12 4.25
N TYR A 274 -3.24 -2.52 5.32
CA TYR A 274 -2.60 -3.27 6.39
C TYR A 274 -2.20 -4.66 5.89
N MET A 275 -0.97 -5.08 6.18
CA MET A 275 -0.53 -6.42 5.85
C MET A 275 -1.14 -7.44 6.84
N GLY A 276 -2.31 -7.97 6.49
CA GLY A 276 -3.04 -9.00 7.23
C GLY A 276 -4.55 -8.87 7.11
N GLU A 277 -5.28 -9.72 7.82
CA GLU A 277 -6.75 -9.75 7.87
C GLU A 277 -7.27 -8.63 8.78
N PHE A 278 -7.44 -7.42 8.23
CA PHE A 278 -7.90 -6.27 9.00
C PHE A 278 -9.24 -6.53 9.70
N GLY A 279 -9.30 -6.25 11.00
CA GLY A 279 -10.52 -6.43 11.79
C GLY A 279 -10.79 -7.87 12.25
N LEU A 280 -9.94 -8.84 11.89
CA LEU A 280 -9.96 -10.16 12.51
C LEU A 280 -9.36 -10.09 13.93
N PRO A 281 -9.92 -10.79 14.93
CA PRO A 281 -9.33 -10.82 16.26
C PRO A 281 -7.98 -11.55 16.31
N TYR A 282 -7.02 -10.95 17.02
CA TYR A 282 -5.71 -11.56 17.27
C TYR A 282 -5.81 -12.90 18.02
N SER A 283 -4.88 -13.79 17.73
CA SER A 283 -4.77 -15.09 18.35
C SER A 283 -4.60 -15.01 19.87
N THR A 284 -5.38 -15.82 20.57
CA THR A 284 -5.31 -16.00 22.03
C THR A 284 -4.44 -17.20 22.44
N THR A 285 -3.83 -17.88 21.46
CA THR A 285 -3.06 -19.12 21.67
C THR A 285 -1.61 -19.04 21.18
N THR A 286 -1.25 -18.08 20.34
CA THR A 286 0.12 -17.90 19.84
C THR A 286 0.46 -16.42 19.63
N TRP A 287 1.72 -16.05 19.82
CA TRP A 287 2.25 -14.74 19.42
C TRP A 287 2.50 -14.67 17.91
N ASN A 288 2.64 -15.81 17.23
CA ASN A 288 2.89 -15.88 15.80
C ASN A 288 1.57 -16.05 15.04
N ASP A 289 0.69 -15.07 15.13
CA ASP A 289 -0.57 -15.08 14.41
C ASP A 289 -0.34 -14.84 12.91
N LEU A 290 -0.66 -15.84 12.09
CA LEU A 290 -0.48 -15.76 10.64
C LEU A 290 -1.50 -14.84 9.96
N ASN A 291 -2.55 -14.39 10.64
CA ASN A 291 -3.51 -13.46 10.05
C ASN A 291 -3.06 -12.00 10.12
N HIS A 292 -1.97 -11.70 10.81
CA HIS A 292 -1.60 -10.33 11.16
C HIS A 292 -0.10 -10.12 11.03
N SER A 293 0.33 -8.97 10.51
CA SER A 293 1.71 -8.50 10.67
C SER A 293 1.97 -7.85 12.04
N TYR A 294 0.93 -7.38 12.72
CA TYR A 294 1.01 -6.73 14.03
C TYR A 294 1.66 -7.63 15.09
N ARG A 295 2.63 -7.13 15.86
CA ARG A 295 3.24 -7.83 17.00
C ARG A 295 3.55 -6.87 18.15
N SER A 296 3.35 -7.35 19.39
CA SER A 296 4.08 -6.83 20.55
C SER A 296 5.49 -7.43 20.55
N TYR A 297 6.45 -6.68 20.02
CA TYR A 297 7.78 -7.18 19.69
C TYR A 297 8.58 -7.50 20.95
N GLY A 298 8.97 -8.78 21.09
CA GLY A 298 9.58 -9.36 22.28
C GLY A 298 8.63 -10.21 23.13
N ASN A 299 7.32 -10.01 23.02
CA ASN A 299 6.34 -10.71 23.85
C ASN A 299 5.92 -12.06 23.26
N ASP A 300 6.58 -13.14 23.65
CA ASP A 300 6.21 -14.49 23.24
C ASP A 300 5.01 -15.09 24.03
N GLY A 301 4.38 -14.30 24.89
CA GLY A 301 3.22 -14.66 25.70
C GLY A 301 3.51 -15.57 26.89
N THR A 302 4.78 -15.88 27.18
CA THR A 302 5.16 -16.69 28.35
C THR A 302 5.31 -15.88 29.64
N SER A 303 5.24 -14.55 29.54
CA SER A 303 5.71 -13.65 30.60
C SER A 303 4.58 -12.93 31.36
N TYR A 304 3.34 -13.37 31.26
CA TYR A 304 2.22 -12.71 31.95
C TYR A 304 2.47 -12.56 33.47
N ASN A 305 2.36 -11.32 33.98
CA ASN A 305 2.60 -10.95 35.39
C ASN A 305 4.01 -11.23 35.92
N VAL A 306 4.99 -11.41 35.05
CA VAL A 306 6.40 -11.62 35.42
C VAL A 306 7.31 -10.81 34.48
N SER A 307 8.60 -10.70 34.82
CA SER A 307 9.59 -10.14 33.91
C SER A 307 9.64 -10.96 32.62
N MET A 308 9.92 -10.29 31.49
CA MET A 308 9.94 -10.94 30.19
C MET A 308 11.00 -12.06 30.15
N THR A 309 10.58 -13.23 29.66
CA THR A 309 11.47 -14.35 29.35
C THR A 309 12.51 -13.89 28.34
N THR A 310 13.80 -13.91 28.72
CA THR A 310 14.90 -13.61 27.79
C THR A 310 15.54 -14.88 27.25
N VAL A 311 15.98 -15.78 28.13
CA VAL A 311 16.47 -17.11 27.72
C VAL A 311 15.31 -17.97 27.24
N GLY A 312 15.37 -18.39 25.97
CA GLY A 312 14.31 -19.19 25.35
C GLY A 312 13.13 -18.36 24.83
N ASN A 313 13.26 -17.03 24.75
CA ASN A 313 12.26 -16.18 24.10
C ASN A 313 12.07 -16.64 22.65
N THR A 314 10.87 -17.12 22.33
CA THR A 314 10.60 -17.72 21.02
C THR A 314 10.29 -16.69 19.93
N MET A 315 10.07 -15.42 20.30
CA MET A 315 9.79 -14.34 19.35
C MET A 315 11.07 -13.67 18.83
N VAL A 316 12.00 -13.31 19.71
CA VAL A 316 13.14 -12.47 19.36
C VAL A 316 14.49 -13.03 19.81
N GLY A 317 14.50 -14.21 20.44
CA GLY A 317 15.74 -14.81 20.96
C GLY A 317 16.32 -14.03 22.14
N VAL A 318 17.44 -14.55 22.67
CA VAL A 318 17.99 -14.09 23.94
C VAL A 318 18.60 -12.69 23.89
N ASP A 319 19.29 -12.35 22.79
CA ASP A 319 20.04 -11.08 22.70
C ASP A 319 19.10 -9.88 22.58
N ILE A 320 18.10 -9.96 21.70
CA ILE A 320 17.09 -8.93 21.52
C ILE A 320 16.21 -8.81 22.78
N ALA A 321 15.77 -9.94 23.35
CA ALA A 321 14.95 -9.92 24.57
C ALA A 321 15.69 -9.27 25.74
N ASN A 322 16.98 -9.56 25.94
CA ASN A 322 17.79 -8.89 26.96
C ASN A 322 17.91 -7.38 26.71
N ALA A 323 18.11 -6.97 25.45
CA ALA A 323 18.18 -5.55 25.11
C ALA A 323 16.88 -4.82 25.44
N LEU A 324 15.73 -5.40 25.08
CA LEU A 324 14.40 -4.86 25.39
C LEU A 324 14.17 -4.73 26.91
N VAL A 325 14.47 -5.78 27.69
CA VAL A 325 14.34 -5.75 29.17
C VAL A 325 15.22 -4.66 29.80
N LEU A 326 16.47 -4.51 29.34
CA LEU A 326 17.40 -3.54 29.91
C LEU A 326 17.04 -2.10 29.54
N LEU A 327 16.50 -1.87 28.34
CA LEU A 327 16.02 -0.55 27.92
C LEU A 327 14.75 -0.13 28.67
N ALA A 328 13.90 -1.08 29.04
CA ALA A 328 12.66 -0.83 29.78
C ALA A 328 12.85 -0.73 31.31
N SER A 329 14.08 -0.57 31.79
CA SER A 329 14.34 -0.50 33.23
C SER A 329 13.60 0.67 33.89
N GLY A 330 12.70 0.37 34.84
CA GLY A 330 11.94 1.38 35.56
C GLY A 330 10.48 1.54 35.11
N GLY A 331 9.88 0.50 34.53
CA GLY A 331 8.48 0.51 34.10
C GLY A 331 8.31 0.86 32.63
N GLY A 332 9.25 0.45 31.78
CA GLY A 332 9.21 0.72 30.34
C GLY A 332 8.27 -0.19 29.56
N HIS A 333 8.32 -0.10 28.23
CA HIS A 333 7.34 -0.73 27.35
C HIS A 333 8.00 -1.56 26.25
N LEU A 334 7.27 -2.52 25.70
CA LEU A 334 7.65 -3.20 24.47
C LEU A 334 7.14 -2.45 23.24
N PRO A 335 7.92 -2.44 22.14
CA PRO A 335 7.49 -1.86 20.89
C PRO A 335 6.36 -2.66 20.24
N ILE A 336 5.47 -1.96 19.53
CA ILE A 336 4.57 -2.58 18.57
C ILE A 336 5.16 -2.42 17.17
N VAL A 337 5.13 -3.49 16.38
CA VAL A 337 5.43 -3.45 14.94
C VAL A 337 4.23 -3.90 14.13
N ALA A 338 4.07 -3.34 12.93
CA ALA A 338 3.11 -3.77 11.91
C ALA A 338 3.66 -3.42 10.51
N ASN A 339 3.16 -4.07 9.47
CA ASN A 339 3.54 -3.77 8.09
C ASN A 339 2.33 -3.22 7.33
N LEU A 340 2.58 -2.28 6.41
CA LEU A 340 1.64 -1.85 5.39
C LEU A 340 2.10 -2.35 4.02
N ILE A 341 1.14 -2.62 3.15
CA ILE A 341 1.29 -2.91 1.72
C ILE A 341 1.04 -1.59 0.97
N VAL A 342 1.85 -1.31 -0.07
CA VAL A 342 1.68 -0.10 -0.90
C VAL A 342 0.66 -0.33 -2.02
N PRO A 343 0.02 0.71 -2.57
CA PRO A 343 -0.92 0.56 -3.68
C PRO A 343 -0.30 -0.13 -4.91
N GLY A 344 -1.11 -0.90 -5.64
CA GLY A 344 -0.73 -1.36 -6.99
C GLY A 344 -0.60 -0.17 -7.95
N VAL A 345 0.16 -0.36 -9.04
CA VAL A 345 0.34 0.66 -10.09
C VAL A 345 -0.14 0.08 -11.41
N ILE A 346 -1.15 0.67 -12.03
CA ILE A 346 -1.67 0.20 -13.32
C ILE A 346 -0.71 0.60 -14.44
N ASP A 347 -0.43 -0.35 -15.34
CA ASP A 347 0.26 -0.08 -16.60
C ASP A 347 -0.34 -0.92 -17.73
N ALA A 348 -0.16 -0.45 -18.95
CA ALA A 348 -0.70 -1.09 -20.14
C ALA A 348 0.08 -0.70 -21.40
N ASP A 349 -0.23 -1.35 -22.52
CA ASP A 349 0.30 -0.94 -23.81
C ASP A 349 -0.06 0.53 -24.13
N GLY A 350 0.91 1.30 -24.62
CA GLY A 350 0.74 2.75 -24.83
C GLY A 350 -0.18 3.12 -26.00
N SER A 351 -0.39 2.23 -26.96
CA SER A 351 -1.32 2.40 -28.10
C SER A 351 -1.49 1.08 -28.84
N ILE A 352 -2.62 0.90 -29.52
CA ILE A 352 -2.88 -0.24 -30.39
C ILE A 352 -3.16 0.28 -31.79
N ASP A 353 -2.29 -0.07 -32.75
CA ASP A 353 -2.51 0.24 -34.15
C ASP A 353 -2.78 -1.04 -34.92
N PHE A 354 -4.02 -1.17 -35.39
CA PHE A 354 -4.43 -2.26 -36.28
C PHE A 354 -3.84 -2.11 -37.69
N GLY A 355 -3.30 -0.93 -38.03
CA GLY A 355 -2.89 -0.61 -39.38
C GLY A 355 -4.08 -0.66 -40.36
N THR A 356 -3.83 -1.18 -41.55
CA THR A 356 -4.88 -1.38 -42.56
C THR A 356 -5.63 -2.68 -42.29
N ILE A 357 -6.94 -2.57 -42.07
CA ILE A 357 -7.84 -3.69 -41.84
C ILE A 357 -8.88 -3.85 -42.93
N PRO A 358 -9.28 -5.09 -43.26
CA PRO A 358 -10.38 -5.32 -44.17
C PRO A 358 -11.74 -5.06 -43.48
N ALA A 359 -12.81 -5.02 -44.25
CA ALA A 359 -14.16 -5.05 -43.68
C ALA A 359 -14.40 -6.31 -42.85
N GLY A 360 -15.19 -6.21 -41.79
CA GLY A 360 -15.50 -7.31 -40.88
C GLY A 360 -14.88 -7.15 -39.50
N MET A 361 -14.92 -8.22 -38.70
CA MET A 361 -14.40 -8.21 -37.34
C MET A 361 -12.90 -8.48 -37.33
N GLN A 362 -12.14 -7.58 -36.70
CA GLN A 362 -10.70 -7.70 -36.49
C GLN A 362 -10.38 -7.63 -35.01
N SER A 363 -9.34 -8.35 -34.58
CA SER A 363 -8.95 -8.41 -33.17
C SER A 363 -7.43 -8.33 -33.00
N MET A 364 -6.97 -7.64 -31.97
CA MET A 364 -5.57 -7.58 -31.57
C MET A 364 -5.42 -7.77 -30.06
N PRO A 365 -4.35 -8.47 -29.61
CA PRO A 365 -4.05 -8.57 -28.20
C PRO A 365 -3.45 -7.26 -27.68
N PHE A 366 -3.65 -6.99 -26.39
CA PHE A 366 -2.93 -5.96 -25.65
C PHE A 366 -2.74 -6.37 -24.19
N SER A 367 -1.79 -5.77 -23.50
CA SER A 367 -1.46 -6.10 -22.12
C SER A 367 -1.88 -5.00 -21.13
N VAL A 368 -2.35 -5.43 -19.96
CA VAL A 368 -2.67 -4.58 -18.80
C VAL A 368 -2.22 -5.32 -17.53
N GLY A 369 -1.58 -4.64 -16.59
CA GLY A 369 -1.16 -5.27 -15.35
C GLY A 369 -0.55 -4.33 -14.31
N ASN A 370 0.05 -4.92 -13.28
CA ASN A 370 0.59 -4.23 -12.11
C ASN A 370 2.10 -3.96 -12.27
N ALA A 371 2.45 -2.70 -12.50
CA ALA A 371 3.82 -2.22 -12.65
C ALA A 371 4.48 -1.72 -11.37
N GLY A 372 3.93 -2.07 -10.19
CA GLY A 372 4.50 -1.65 -8.91
C GLY A 372 5.99 -2.00 -8.77
N ASP A 373 6.76 -1.12 -8.12
CA ASP A 373 8.22 -1.26 -7.99
C ASP A 373 8.61 -2.38 -6.99
N ILE A 374 8.69 -3.60 -7.49
CA ILE A 374 9.08 -4.78 -6.70
C ILE A 374 10.48 -4.69 -6.10
N ALA A 375 11.36 -3.87 -6.67
CA ALA A 375 12.72 -3.71 -6.16
C ALA A 375 12.73 -2.83 -4.91
N LEU A 376 11.83 -1.84 -4.85
CA LEU A 376 11.68 -0.96 -3.69
C LEU A 376 10.80 -1.57 -2.59
N TRP A 377 9.69 -2.18 -2.98
CA TRP A 377 8.63 -2.60 -2.05
C TRP A 377 8.63 -4.10 -1.73
N GLY A 378 9.36 -4.91 -2.50
CA GLY A 378 9.29 -6.36 -2.41
C GLY A 378 8.01 -6.92 -3.03
N LEU A 379 8.05 -8.19 -3.43
CA LEU A 379 6.96 -8.84 -4.16
C LEU A 379 5.63 -8.83 -3.39
N ASP A 380 5.65 -9.23 -2.12
CA ASP A 380 4.45 -9.31 -1.26
C ASP A 380 4.10 -7.96 -0.62
N GLY A 381 4.75 -6.87 -1.05
CA GLY A 381 4.65 -5.54 -0.44
C GLY A 381 3.82 -4.56 -1.23
N ILE A 382 3.33 -4.98 -2.39
CA ILE A 382 2.51 -4.20 -3.31
C ILE A 382 1.16 -4.89 -3.40
N ASN A 383 0.09 -4.10 -3.33
CA ASN A 383 -1.27 -4.59 -3.41
C ASN A 383 -1.58 -5.03 -4.84
N THR A 384 -2.51 -5.98 -4.99
CA THR A 384 -3.04 -6.37 -6.29
C THR A 384 -3.72 -5.16 -6.94
N ILE A 385 -3.54 -4.98 -8.26
CA ILE A 385 -4.31 -3.98 -9.00
C ILE A 385 -5.60 -4.61 -9.49
N ASN A 386 -6.74 -3.95 -9.29
CA ASN A 386 -8.05 -4.37 -9.79
C ASN A 386 -8.53 -3.40 -10.86
N TYR A 387 -9.06 -3.92 -11.97
CA TYR A 387 -9.50 -3.07 -13.07
C TYR A 387 -10.65 -3.65 -13.89
N THR A 388 -11.32 -2.77 -14.63
CA THR A 388 -12.27 -3.09 -15.70
C THR A 388 -11.85 -2.40 -16.99
N LEU A 389 -12.40 -2.89 -18.10
CA LEU A 389 -12.11 -2.38 -19.44
C LEU A 389 -13.39 -1.87 -20.10
N GLU A 390 -13.29 -0.69 -20.69
CA GLU A 390 -14.34 -0.11 -21.54
C GLU A 390 -13.73 0.38 -22.85
N THR A 391 -14.56 0.56 -23.87
CA THR A 391 -14.14 1.17 -25.14
C THR A 391 -15.14 2.19 -25.63
N ASP A 392 -14.75 2.95 -26.65
CA ASP A 392 -15.68 3.70 -27.47
C ASP A 392 -16.58 2.80 -28.32
N ALA A 393 -17.66 3.40 -28.84
CA ALA A 393 -18.62 2.70 -29.69
C ALA A 393 -17.96 2.23 -31.01
N GLY A 394 -18.29 1.02 -31.44
CA GLY A 394 -17.67 0.38 -32.62
C GLY A 394 -16.47 -0.50 -32.29
N MET A 395 -16.03 -0.52 -31.03
CA MET A 395 -15.02 -1.40 -30.49
C MET A 395 -15.61 -2.27 -29.37
N SER A 396 -14.93 -3.37 -29.06
CA SER A 396 -15.25 -4.21 -27.91
C SER A 396 -13.98 -4.78 -27.27
N VAL A 397 -14.00 -4.94 -25.96
CA VAL A 397 -12.93 -5.57 -25.15
C VAL A 397 -13.53 -6.66 -24.27
N ASP A 398 -12.66 -7.44 -23.63
CA ASP A 398 -13.05 -8.42 -22.64
C ASP A 398 -13.85 -7.75 -21.51
N ALA A 399 -15.06 -8.25 -21.26
CA ALA A 399 -15.90 -7.76 -20.18
C ALA A 399 -15.63 -8.52 -18.88
N GLY A 400 -15.57 -7.81 -17.76
CA GLY A 400 -15.40 -8.43 -16.45
C GLY A 400 -14.65 -7.54 -15.47
N PHE A 401 -14.37 -8.12 -14.31
CA PHE A 401 -13.40 -7.61 -13.33
C PHE A 401 -12.13 -8.43 -13.48
N PHE A 402 -11.02 -7.74 -13.56
CA PHE A 402 -9.70 -8.33 -13.68
C PHE A 402 -8.84 -7.87 -12.51
N SER A 403 -7.84 -8.68 -12.19
CA SER A 403 -6.85 -8.34 -11.17
C SER A 403 -5.48 -8.84 -11.60
N ASP A 404 -4.43 -8.14 -11.19
CA ASP A 404 -3.05 -8.52 -11.47
C ASP A 404 -2.12 -8.26 -10.27
N GLU A 405 -1.28 -9.24 -9.95
CA GLU A 405 -0.29 -9.16 -8.87
C GLU A 405 1.01 -8.55 -9.41
N ALA A 406 1.71 -7.77 -8.57
CA ALA A 406 3.00 -7.21 -8.95
C ALA A 406 4.05 -8.32 -9.22
N GLY A 407 5.00 -8.03 -10.11
CA GLY A 407 6.12 -8.94 -10.45
C GLY A 407 5.75 -10.13 -11.34
N GLY A 408 4.47 -10.27 -11.70
CA GLY A 408 3.98 -11.21 -12.71
C GLY A 408 4.11 -10.71 -14.15
N ALA A 409 3.60 -11.49 -15.09
CA ALA A 409 3.38 -11.03 -16.45
C ALA A 409 2.00 -10.39 -16.54
N PHE A 410 1.88 -9.26 -17.23
CA PHE A 410 0.60 -8.57 -17.43
C PHE A 410 -0.44 -9.48 -18.08
N ASN A 411 -1.69 -9.29 -17.69
CA ASN A 411 -2.82 -9.97 -18.31
C ASN A 411 -2.91 -9.58 -19.79
N THR A 412 -3.11 -10.59 -20.64
CA THR A 412 -3.37 -10.38 -22.07
C THR A 412 -4.87 -10.29 -22.29
N HIS A 413 -5.30 -9.18 -22.90
CA HIS A 413 -6.66 -8.90 -23.31
C HIS A 413 -6.78 -8.85 -24.82
N THR A 414 -8.00 -8.86 -25.33
CA THR A 414 -8.28 -8.66 -26.76
C THR A 414 -9.19 -7.46 -26.98
N VAL A 415 -8.78 -6.56 -27.86
CA VAL A 415 -9.66 -5.53 -28.44
C VAL A 415 -10.11 -5.98 -29.81
N SER A 416 -11.38 -5.74 -30.13
CA SER A 416 -11.95 -6.02 -31.45
C SER A 416 -12.63 -4.79 -32.04
N ILE A 417 -12.49 -4.63 -33.35
CA ILE A 417 -13.15 -3.62 -34.17
C ILE A 417 -14.10 -4.33 -35.12
N ASP A 418 -15.36 -3.90 -35.19
CA ASP A 418 -16.29 -4.34 -36.23
C ASP A 418 -16.33 -3.31 -37.36
N ALA A 419 -15.56 -3.55 -38.41
CA ALA A 419 -15.52 -2.72 -39.61
C ALA A 419 -16.62 -3.11 -40.63
N THR A 420 -17.58 -3.96 -40.26
CA THR A 420 -18.65 -4.40 -41.17
C THR A 420 -19.49 -3.20 -41.64
N GLY A 421 -19.54 -3.00 -42.96
CA GLY A 421 -20.36 -1.95 -43.57
C GLY A 421 -19.79 -0.54 -43.44
N LEU A 422 -18.58 -0.38 -42.90
CA LEU A 422 -17.87 0.89 -42.96
C LEU A 422 -17.32 1.11 -44.39
N PRO A 423 -17.35 2.34 -44.92
CA PRO A 423 -16.71 2.65 -46.19
C PRO A 423 -15.20 2.40 -46.15
N PHE A 424 -14.63 1.95 -47.26
CA PHE A 424 -13.18 1.92 -47.42
C PHE A 424 -12.60 3.34 -47.40
N GLY A 425 -11.39 3.48 -46.90
CA GLY A 425 -10.78 4.77 -46.58
C GLY A 425 -11.22 5.34 -45.22
N THR A 426 -12.10 4.66 -44.48
CA THR A 426 -12.51 5.10 -43.13
C THR A 426 -11.34 4.95 -42.16
N VAL A 427 -11.01 6.05 -41.48
CA VAL A 427 -10.13 6.01 -40.32
C VAL A 427 -10.98 5.77 -39.08
N ILE A 428 -10.65 4.71 -38.35
CA ILE A 428 -11.23 4.42 -37.04
C ILE A 428 -10.25 4.92 -35.99
N SER A 429 -10.75 5.74 -35.07
CA SER A 429 -10.01 6.25 -33.92
C SER A 429 -10.92 6.16 -32.72
N GLY A 430 -10.42 5.62 -31.62
CA GLY A 430 -11.10 5.52 -30.34
C GLY A 430 -10.13 5.12 -29.26
N GLU A 431 -10.63 4.85 -28.06
CA GLU A 431 -9.79 4.50 -26.92
C GLU A 431 -10.34 3.29 -26.16
N ILE A 432 -9.43 2.53 -25.56
CA ILE A 432 -9.73 1.64 -24.44
C ILE A 432 -9.52 2.43 -23.16
N ARG A 433 -10.47 2.35 -22.23
CA ARG A 433 -10.39 2.91 -20.88
C ARG A 433 -10.16 1.77 -19.90
N VAL A 434 -9.01 1.77 -19.26
CA VAL A 434 -8.68 0.91 -18.12
C VAL A 434 -9.05 1.68 -16.86
N ILE A 435 -10.13 1.25 -16.20
CA ILE A 435 -10.60 1.87 -14.95
C ILE A 435 -10.08 1.00 -13.81
N SER A 436 -9.24 1.54 -12.94
CA SER A 436 -8.54 0.77 -11.91
C SER A 436 -8.65 1.40 -10.52
N ASP A 437 -8.20 0.65 -9.50
CA ASP A 437 -7.98 1.11 -8.14
C ASP A 437 -6.57 1.69 -7.90
N ASP A 438 -5.83 2.02 -8.97
CA ASP A 438 -4.60 2.79 -8.87
C ASP A 438 -4.93 4.19 -8.29
N VAL A 439 -4.26 4.53 -7.20
CA VAL A 439 -4.49 5.77 -6.43
C VAL A 439 -4.09 7.03 -7.19
N ASP A 440 -3.19 6.92 -8.16
CA ASP A 440 -2.66 8.02 -8.96
C ASP A 440 -3.26 8.06 -10.36
N THR A 441 -3.49 6.88 -10.95
CA THR A 441 -4.02 6.71 -12.30
C THR A 441 -5.28 5.84 -12.34
N PRO A 442 -6.39 6.27 -11.70
CA PRO A 442 -7.62 5.47 -11.65
C PRO A 442 -8.29 5.27 -13.03
N LEU A 443 -7.88 6.07 -14.03
CA LEU A 443 -8.28 5.92 -15.42
C LEU A 443 -7.05 6.05 -16.33
N LEU A 444 -6.66 4.95 -16.97
CA LEU A 444 -5.63 4.90 -18.02
C LEU A 444 -6.30 4.71 -19.38
N THR A 445 -5.91 5.50 -20.39
CA THR A 445 -6.46 5.43 -21.74
C THR A 445 -5.44 4.89 -22.74
N ILE A 446 -5.84 3.91 -23.54
CA ILE A 446 -5.03 3.33 -24.62
C ILE A 446 -5.66 3.74 -25.96
N PRO A 447 -5.00 4.60 -26.75
CA PRO A 447 -5.47 4.95 -28.09
C PRO A 447 -5.49 3.73 -29.01
N VAL A 448 -6.57 3.61 -29.78
CA VAL A 448 -6.77 2.56 -30.79
C VAL A 448 -6.99 3.21 -32.15
N THR A 449 -6.18 2.84 -33.13
CA THR A 449 -6.30 3.29 -34.52
C THR A 449 -6.45 2.12 -35.49
N ALA A 450 -7.22 2.34 -36.55
CA ALA A 450 -7.27 1.44 -37.69
C ALA A 450 -7.64 2.21 -38.97
N PHE A 451 -7.25 1.68 -40.12
CA PHE A 451 -7.65 2.18 -41.43
C PHE A 451 -8.41 1.09 -42.19
N VAL A 452 -9.66 1.33 -42.57
CA VAL A 452 -10.44 0.36 -43.35
C VAL A 452 -9.96 0.39 -44.79
N GLY A 453 -9.15 -0.59 -45.18
CA GLY A 453 -8.64 -0.77 -46.55
C GLY A 453 -9.19 -2.04 -47.19
N GLY A 454 -8.63 -2.40 -48.34
CA GLY A 454 -9.06 -3.59 -49.08
C GLY A 454 -8.91 -4.90 -48.32
N CYS A 455 -9.52 -5.96 -48.84
CA CYS A 455 -9.57 -7.27 -48.23
C CYS A 455 -8.22 -8.02 -48.18
N SER A 456 -7.20 -7.50 -48.86
CA SER A 456 -5.82 -7.96 -48.78
C SER A 456 -4.87 -6.80 -49.11
N PRO A 457 -3.55 -6.92 -48.87
CA PRO A 457 -2.59 -5.91 -49.32
C PRO A 457 -2.68 -5.62 -50.82
N ALA A 458 -3.10 -6.60 -51.63
CA ALA A 458 -3.25 -6.45 -53.08
C ALA A 458 -4.56 -5.76 -53.49
N ASP A 459 -5.51 -5.56 -52.57
CA ASP A 459 -6.79 -4.88 -52.83
C ASP A 459 -6.61 -3.37 -52.57
N ILE A 460 -6.05 -2.70 -53.56
CA ILE A 460 -5.57 -1.32 -53.49
C ILE A 460 -6.38 -0.36 -54.36
N ALA A 461 -7.34 -0.87 -55.13
CA ALA A 461 -8.20 -0.05 -55.98
C ALA A 461 -9.69 -0.38 -55.78
N GLU A 462 -10.55 0.59 -56.06
CA GLU A 462 -11.99 0.33 -56.04
C GLU A 462 -12.41 -0.58 -57.20
N PRO A 463 -13.36 -1.53 -56.98
CA PRO A 463 -14.12 -1.75 -55.74
C PRO A 463 -13.37 -2.61 -54.71
N PHE A 464 -13.06 -2.01 -53.56
CA PHE A 464 -12.46 -2.70 -52.43
C PHE A 464 -13.40 -3.78 -51.87
N GLY A 465 -12.82 -4.83 -51.30
CA GLY A 465 -13.49 -6.06 -50.86
C GLY A 465 -13.48 -7.18 -51.90
N THR A 466 -12.93 -6.94 -53.10
CA THR A 466 -12.75 -7.93 -54.16
C THR A 466 -11.49 -7.65 -54.95
N LEU A 467 -10.62 -8.64 -55.11
CA LEU A 467 -9.48 -8.52 -56.02
C LEU A 467 -9.92 -8.62 -57.48
N ASP A 468 -9.66 -7.57 -58.25
CA ASP A 468 -9.94 -7.54 -59.68
C ASP A 468 -8.85 -6.85 -60.51
N VAL A 469 -9.14 -6.56 -61.77
CA VAL A 469 -8.14 -5.98 -62.69
C VAL A 469 -7.77 -4.54 -62.30
N PHE A 470 -8.63 -3.83 -61.58
CA PHE A 470 -8.37 -2.45 -61.15
C PHE A 470 -7.28 -2.40 -60.09
N ASP A 471 -7.14 -3.42 -59.25
CA ASP A 471 -6.00 -3.54 -58.31
C ASP A 471 -4.67 -3.69 -59.03
N VAL A 472 -4.66 -4.52 -60.08
CA VAL A 472 -3.49 -4.68 -60.95
C VAL A 472 -3.14 -3.34 -61.60
N PHE A 473 -4.13 -2.57 -62.03
CA PHE A 473 -3.89 -1.23 -62.56
C PHE A 473 -3.40 -0.26 -61.48
N GLY A 474 -3.94 -0.30 -60.28
CA GLY A 474 -3.48 0.49 -59.14
C GLY A 474 -2.00 0.24 -58.83
N PHE A 475 -1.59 -1.03 -58.79
CA PHE A 475 -0.20 -1.40 -58.55
C PHE A 475 0.70 -0.89 -59.68
N LEU A 476 0.30 -1.10 -60.93
CA LEU A 476 1.06 -0.62 -62.09
C LEU A 476 1.18 0.90 -62.12
N ASP A 477 0.16 1.63 -61.69
CA ASP A 477 0.20 3.09 -61.61
C ASP A 477 1.21 3.56 -60.55
N LEU A 478 1.20 2.97 -59.36
CA LEU A 478 2.19 3.24 -58.30
C LEU A 478 3.62 2.88 -58.75
N PHE A 479 3.80 1.69 -59.31
CA PHE A 479 5.09 1.19 -59.78
C PHE A 479 5.67 2.07 -60.89
N ASN A 480 4.84 2.50 -61.85
CA ASN A 480 5.26 3.40 -62.93
C ASN A 480 5.51 4.84 -62.44
N ALA A 481 4.84 5.28 -61.37
CA ALA A 481 5.07 6.58 -60.75
C ALA A 481 6.36 6.62 -59.90
N GLY A 482 6.95 5.45 -59.61
CA GLY A 482 8.07 5.35 -58.68
C GLY A 482 7.67 5.57 -57.22
N ASP A 483 6.41 5.30 -56.88
CA ASP A 483 5.87 5.46 -55.53
C ASP A 483 6.22 4.24 -54.67
N LEU A 484 6.75 4.46 -53.46
CA LEU A 484 7.09 3.38 -52.53
C LEU A 484 5.85 2.62 -52.02
N GLY A 485 4.63 3.10 -52.29
CA GLY A 485 3.41 2.30 -52.15
C GLY A 485 3.37 1.04 -53.04
N ALA A 486 4.28 0.90 -54.01
CA ALA A 486 4.48 -0.33 -54.80
C ALA A 486 5.67 -1.20 -54.32
N ASP A 487 6.39 -0.81 -53.26
CA ASP A 487 7.50 -1.59 -52.70
C ASP A 487 6.95 -2.71 -51.82
N TRP A 488 6.81 -3.90 -52.42
CA TRP A 488 6.20 -5.07 -51.78
C TRP A 488 7.21 -5.92 -51.02
N THR A 489 8.49 -5.68 -51.24
CA THR A 489 9.58 -6.36 -50.53
C THR A 489 10.12 -5.54 -49.35
N ASP A 490 9.70 -4.28 -49.24
CA ASP A 490 10.08 -3.30 -48.20
C ASP A 490 11.60 -3.10 -48.12
N ASP A 491 12.28 -3.13 -49.27
CA ASP A 491 13.73 -2.97 -49.38
C ASP A 491 14.17 -1.57 -49.85
N GLY A 492 13.20 -0.70 -50.16
CA GLY A 492 13.37 0.66 -50.63
C GLY A 492 13.67 0.79 -52.13
N VAL A 493 13.60 -0.29 -52.91
CA VAL A 493 13.94 -0.33 -54.34
C VAL A 493 12.83 -0.98 -55.15
N LEU A 494 12.14 -0.18 -55.98
CA LEU A 494 11.13 -0.71 -56.90
C LEU A 494 11.76 -1.53 -58.03
N ASP A 495 11.58 -2.84 -58.01
CA ASP A 495 12.05 -3.76 -59.03
C ASP A 495 11.08 -4.93 -59.32
N VAL A 496 11.55 -5.95 -60.04
CA VAL A 496 10.69 -7.07 -60.46
C VAL A 496 10.22 -7.95 -59.29
N PHE A 497 10.94 -7.93 -58.16
CA PHE A 497 10.57 -8.70 -56.99
C PHE A 497 9.32 -8.13 -56.31
N ASP A 498 9.07 -6.82 -56.40
CA ASP A 498 7.80 -6.21 -55.96
C ASP A 498 6.62 -6.67 -56.80
N VAL A 499 6.82 -6.81 -58.12
CA VAL A 499 5.80 -7.34 -59.03
C VAL A 499 5.45 -8.78 -58.64
N PHE A 500 6.44 -9.60 -58.28
CA PHE A 500 6.20 -10.95 -57.80
C PHE A 500 5.51 -10.95 -56.43
N GLY A 501 5.93 -10.09 -55.50
CA GLY A 501 5.28 -9.93 -54.20
C GLY A 501 3.81 -9.54 -54.31
N PHE A 502 3.49 -8.56 -55.17
CA PHE A 502 2.11 -8.18 -55.46
C PHE A 502 1.31 -9.34 -56.06
N LEU A 503 1.84 -10.02 -57.09
CA LEU A 503 1.15 -11.14 -57.74
C LEU A 503 0.93 -12.31 -56.78
N ASP A 504 1.86 -12.58 -55.87
CA ASP A 504 1.70 -13.62 -54.84
C ASP A 504 0.55 -13.25 -53.88
N SER A 505 0.49 -11.99 -53.44
CA SER A 505 -0.60 -11.48 -52.60
C SER A 505 -1.95 -11.45 -53.34
N PHE A 506 -1.96 -11.08 -54.62
CA PHE A 506 -3.17 -11.06 -55.45
C PHE A 506 -3.69 -12.48 -55.72
N ASN A 507 -2.80 -13.44 -55.98
CA ASN A 507 -3.18 -14.84 -56.20
C ASN A 507 -3.59 -15.56 -54.92
N ALA A 508 -3.13 -15.10 -53.75
CA ALA A 508 -3.60 -15.60 -52.46
C ALA A 508 -5.10 -15.31 -52.25
N GLY A 509 -5.65 -14.29 -52.95
CA GLY A 509 -7.05 -13.95 -52.88
C GLY A 509 -7.39 -13.08 -51.66
N CYS A 510 -8.67 -12.73 -51.54
CA CYS A 510 -9.20 -12.18 -50.29
C CYS A 510 -9.67 -13.29 -49.35
N PRO A 511 -9.47 -13.13 -48.02
CA PRO A 511 -9.92 -14.08 -47.01
C PRO A 511 -11.43 -14.35 -47.00
#